data_AF-A0A955MAI5-F1
#
_entry.id   AF-A0A955MAI5-F1
#
_cell.length_a   1.000
_cell.length_b   1.000
_cell.length_c   1.000
_cell.angle_alpha   90.00
_cell.angle_beta   90.00
_cell.angle_gamma   90.00
#
_symmetry.space_group_name_H-M   'P 1'
#
loop_
_entity.id
_entity.type
_entity.pdbx_description
1 polymer ?
#
loop_
_entity_poly.entity_id
_entity_poly.type
_entity_poly.pdbx_seq_one_letter_code
_entity_poly.pdbx_strand_id
1 'polypeptide(L)'
;MKGRQYFFILALVAFVFGSAAQSWAKPEVFTITIKDHMFEPAELLVPTDTKIKLVIKNEDSTPEEFESYDLNREKIVTGNGTIVVFIGPLKPGEYKYFGEFHEDTAQGVIVAVENFEEQMQSTQEDKE
;
A
#
# COMPACT_ATOMS: atom_id res chain seq x y z
N MET A 1 -58.36 34.30 42.55
CA MET A 1 -58.10 33.00 43.21
C MET A 1 -57.16 32.19 42.33
N LYS A 2 -55.96 31.86 42.85
CA LYS A 2 -55.07 30.66 42.64
C LYS A 2 -55.22 29.89 41.30
N GLY A 3 -54.21 29.47 40.54
CA GLY A 3 -52.76 29.23 40.69
C GLY A 3 -52.25 28.60 39.36
N ARG A 4 -50.99 28.82 38.94
CA ARG A 4 -49.79 27.98 39.18
C ARG A 4 -49.63 26.76 38.22
N GLN A 5 -48.77 26.96 37.19
CA GLN A 5 -47.69 26.11 36.59
C GLN A 5 -47.97 24.64 36.18
N TYR A 6 -47.45 24.21 35.01
CA TYR A 6 -46.45 23.12 34.78
C TYR A 6 -46.07 23.11 33.27
N PHE A 7 -44.85 23.51 32.90
CA PHE A 7 -43.64 22.67 32.67
C PHE A 7 -43.60 21.94 31.30
N PHE A 8 -42.72 22.45 30.43
CA PHE A 8 -41.81 21.75 29.50
C PHE A 8 -42.26 20.45 28.82
N ILE A 9 -42.33 20.49 27.47
CA ILE A 9 -41.80 19.38 26.66
C ILE A 9 -40.94 19.98 25.54
N LEU A 10 -39.63 19.98 25.77
CA LEU A 10 -38.63 19.91 24.71
C LEU A 10 -38.91 18.63 23.91
N ALA A 11 -39.10 18.75 22.60
CA ALA A 11 -38.74 17.69 21.67
C ALA A 11 -37.67 18.24 20.74
N LEU A 12 -36.52 18.51 21.35
CA LEU A 12 -35.27 18.77 20.65
C LEU A 12 -34.87 17.45 20.00
N VAL A 13 -35.24 17.26 18.73
CA VAL A 13 -34.73 16.18 17.89
C VAL A 13 -33.26 16.50 17.62
N ALA A 14 -32.40 16.15 18.59
CA ALA A 14 -30.97 16.12 18.38
C ALA A 14 -30.69 14.97 17.42
N PHE A 15 -30.66 15.28 16.13
CA PHE A 15 -30.05 14.41 15.14
C PHE A 15 -28.55 14.40 15.45
N VAL A 16 -28.12 13.46 16.29
CA VAL A 16 -26.71 13.17 16.52
C VAL A 16 -26.19 12.53 15.23
N PHE A 17 -25.83 13.35 14.24
CA PHE A 17 -24.89 12.94 13.21
C PHE A 17 -23.56 12.70 13.93
N GLY A 18 -23.36 11.48 14.41
CA GLY A 18 -22.06 10.98 14.82
C GLY A 18 -21.14 11.14 13.62
N SER A 19 -20.31 12.19 13.64
CA SER A 19 -19.25 12.36 12.68
C SER A 19 -18.22 11.28 13.00
N ALA A 20 -18.36 10.11 12.38
CA ALA A 20 -17.27 9.16 12.32
C ALA A 20 -16.15 9.88 11.58
N ALA A 21 -15.18 10.42 12.32
CA ALA A 21 -13.96 10.91 11.76
C ALA A 21 -13.29 9.72 11.08
N GLN A 22 -13.51 9.56 9.77
CA GLN A 22 -12.71 8.67 8.96
C GLN A 22 -11.29 9.22 9.03
N SER A 23 -10.47 8.61 9.87
CA SER A 23 -9.03 8.82 9.85
C SER A 23 -8.54 8.33 8.48
N TRP A 24 -8.08 9.25 7.64
CA TRP A 24 -7.39 8.88 6.41
C TRP A 24 -6.00 8.42 6.82
N ALA A 25 -5.86 7.12 7.07
CA ALA A 25 -4.55 6.52 7.24
C ALA A 25 -3.72 6.81 5.99
N LYS A 26 -2.49 7.33 6.18
CA LYS A 26 -1.57 7.51 5.06
C LYS A 26 -1.25 6.12 4.49
N PRO A 27 -1.21 5.95 3.15
CA PRO A 27 -0.80 4.68 2.56
C PRO A 27 0.59 4.30 3.06
N GLU A 28 0.75 3.04 3.46
CA GLU A 28 2.05 2.48 3.79
C GLU A 28 2.97 2.53 2.56
N VAL A 29 4.25 2.79 2.80
CA VAL A 29 5.22 3.05 1.74
C VAL A 29 6.22 1.90 1.69
N PHE A 30 6.30 1.27 0.54
CA PHE A 30 7.26 0.21 0.24
C PHE A 30 8.17 0.65 -0.89
N THR A 31 9.39 0.12 -0.94
CA THR A 31 10.37 0.48 -1.98
C THR A 31 10.95 -0.76 -2.61
N ILE A 32 11.04 -0.76 -3.94
CA ILE A 32 11.91 -1.64 -4.72
C ILE A 32 12.93 -0.78 -5.47
N THR A 33 14.14 -1.29 -5.58
CA THR A 33 15.23 -0.70 -6.36
C THR A 33 15.46 -1.53 -7.62
N ILE A 34 15.74 -0.88 -8.75
CA ILE A 34 16.23 -1.51 -9.96
C ILE A 34 17.73 -1.22 -10.02
N LYS A 35 18.54 -2.28 -10.04
CA LYS A 35 19.99 -2.19 -10.12
C LYS A 35 20.54 -3.38 -10.87
N ASP A 36 21.49 -3.14 -11.76
CA ASP A 36 22.07 -4.17 -12.63
C ASP A 36 20.96 -4.93 -13.39
N HIS A 37 19.90 -4.23 -13.78
CA HIS A 37 18.69 -4.77 -14.42
C HIS A 37 17.96 -5.86 -13.61
N MET A 38 18.03 -5.77 -12.29
CA MET A 38 17.33 -6.67 -11.35
C MET A 38 16.53 -5.86 -10.34
N PHE A 39 15.40 -6.42 -9.89
CA PHE A 39 14.64 -5.84 -8.78
C PHE A 39 15.20 -6.29 -7.43
N GLU A 40 15.41 -5.33 -6.53
CA GLU A 40 15.85 -5.55 -5.16
C GLU A 40 14.88 -4.90 -4.15
N PRO A 41 14.30 -5.68 -3.21
CA PRO A 41 14.35 -7.14 -3.15
C PRO A 41 13.55 -7.77 -4.31
N ALA A 42 13.90 -9.01 -4.66
CA ALA A 42 13.13 -9.81 -5.62
C ALA A 42 11.78 -10.27 -5.05
N GLU A 43 11.69 -10.40 -3.73
CA GLU A 43 10.45 -10.70 -3.00
C GLU A 43 10.17 -9.57 -2.00
N LEU A 44 9.00 -8.96 -2.11
CA LEU A 44 8.54 -7.89 -1.24
C LEU A 44 7.29 -8.31 -0.47
N LEU A 45 7.42 -8.46 0.85
CA LEU A 45 6.27 -8.67 1.74
C LEU A 45 5.48 -7.37 1.90
N VAL A 46 4.16 -7.44 1.81
CA VAL A 46 3.23 -6.32 2.04
C VAL A 46 1.98 -6.79 2.81
N PRO A 47 1.30 -5.90 3.55
CA PRO A 47 0.06 -6.27 4.23
C PRO A 47 -1.10 -6.46 3.25
N THR A 48 -1.97 -7.42 3.55
CA THR A 48 -3.27 -7.57 2.87
C THR A 48 -4.24 -6.43 3.23
N ASP A 49 -5.29 -6.29 2.44
CA ASP A 49 -6.42 -5.37 2.69
C ASP A 49 -6.04 -3.89 2.85
N THR A 50 -4.83 -3.53 2.45
CA THR A 50 -4.26 -2.18 2.58
C THR A 50 -3.87 -1.64 1.22
N LYS A 51 -4.24 -0.39 0.93
CA LYS A 51 -3.72 0.32 -0.24
C LYS A 51 -2.32 0.83 0.08
N ILE A 52 -1.34 0.40 -0.69
CA ILE A 52 0.06 0.76 -0.48
C ILE A 52 0.57 1.71 -1.56
N LYS A 53 1.61 2.46 -1.21
CA LYS A 53 2.41 3.27 -2.12
C LYS A 53 3.73 2.53 -2.39
N LEU A 54 3.86 1.91 -3.56
CA LEU A 54 5.09 1.31 -4.03
C LEU A 54 5.95 2.38 -4.70
N VAL A 55 7.13 2.63 -4.15
CA VAL A 55 8.18 3.47 -4.71
C VAL A 55 9.13 2.58 -5.49
N ILE A 56 9.40 2.94 -6.74
CA ILE A 56 10.33 2.20 -7.60
C ILE A 56 11.46 3.15 -7.93
N LYS A 57 12.67 2.83 -7.46
CA LYS A 57 13.88 3.62 -7.68
C LYS A 57 14.74 2.91 -8.70
N ASN A 58 15.07 3.56 -9.81
CA ASN A 58 16.01 3.03 -10.77
C ASN A 58 17.40 3.60 -10.49
N GLU A 59 18.36 2.75 -10.12
CA GLU A 59 19.77 3.11 -9.91
C GLU A 59 20.62 2.89 -11.17
N ASP A 60 20.06 2.25 -12.19
CA ASP A 60 20.72 2.08 -13.48
C ASP A 60 20.66 3.36 -14.31
N SER A 61 21.61 3.48 -15.25
CA SER A 61 21.68 4.64 -16.15
C SER A 61 20.66 4.60 -17.28
N THR A 62 20.09 3.42 -17.55
CA THR A 62 19.10 3.16 -18.60
C THR A 62 17.68 3.13 -18.04
N PRO A 63 16.66 3.46 -18.85
CA PRO A 63 15.28 3.29 -18.43
C PRO A 63 14.93 1.81 -18.23
N GLU A 64 13.87 1.59 -17.47
CA GLU A 64 13.21 0.29 -17.29
C GLU A 64 11.68 0.50 -17.30
N GLU A 65 10.92 -0.54 -17.60
CA GLU A 65 9.46 -0.58 -17.58
C GLU A 65 8.99 -1.51 -16.47
N PHE A 66 8.41 -0.98 -15.40
CA PHE A 66 7.72 -1.84 -14.44
C PHE A 66 6.37 -2.29 -15.01
N GLU A 67 6.17 -3.60 -15.15
CA GLU A 67 4.94 -4.21 -15.68
C GLU A 67 4.43 -5.30 -14.73
N SER A 68 3.12 -5.37 -14.56
CA SER A 68 2.46 -6.42 -13.77
C SER A 68 1.03 -6.64 -14.23
N TYR A 69 0.79 -7.82 -14.82
CA TYR A 69 -0.55 -8.27 -15.16
C TYR A 69 -1.41 -8.54 -13.92
N ASP A 70 -0.82 -9.12 -12.86
CA ASP A 70 -1.53 -9.45 -11.63
C ASP A 70 -2.05 -8.19 -10.90
N LEU A 71 -1.29 -7.09 -10.99
CA LEU A 71 -1.63 -5.81 -10.36
C LEU A 71 -2.34 -4.85 -11.31
N ASN A 72 -2.36 -5.15 -12.62
CA ASN A 72 -2.82 -4.27 -13.69
C ASN A 72 -2.15 -2.89 -13.63
N ARG A 73 -0.82 -2.89 -13.61
CA ARG A 73 0.02 -1.69 -13.49
C ARG A 73 1.23 -1.78 -14.40
N GLU A 74 1.43 -0.71 -15.16
CA GLU A 74 2.56 -0.51 -16.07
C GLU A 74 3.08 0.91 -15.87
N LYS A 75 4.40 1.09 -15.81
CA LYS A 75 5.03 2.42 -15.81
C LYS A 75 6.53 2.38 -16.08
N ILE A 76 6.96 3.19 -17.05
CA ILE A 76 8.37 3.50 -17.28
C ILE A 76 9.01 4.26 -16.11
N VAL A 77 10.18 3.78 -15.67
CA VAL A 77 11.13 4.43 -14.77
C VAL A 77 12.35 4.88 -15.56
N THR A 78 12.56 6.18 -15.69
CA THR A 78 13.78 6.70 -16.32
C THR A 78 15.03 6.23 -15.57
N GLY A 79 16.16 6.09 -16.25
CA GLY A 79 17.45 5.83 -15.58
C GLY A 79 17.75 6.89 -14.51
N ASN A 80 18.30 6.47 -13.38
CA ASN A 80 18.49 7.28 -12.16
C ASN A 80 17.20 7.93 -11.62
N GLY A 81 16.04 7.45 -12.06
CA GLY A 81 14.72 8.01 -11.76
C GLY A 81 14.02 7.37 -10.58
N THR A 82 12.87 7.93 -10.22
CA THR A 82 11.98 7.35 -9.22
C THR A 82 10.54 7.57 -9.63
N ILE A 83 9.73 6.52 -9.53
CA ILE A 83 8.29 6.60 -9.75
C ILE A 83 7.52 6.07 -8.53
N VAL A 84 6.22 6.32 -8.56
CA VAL A 84 5.27 5.79 -7.59
C VAL A 84 4.18 5.02 -8.34
N VAL A 85 3.85 3.83 -7.83
CA VAL A 85 2.74 2.98 -8.23
C VAL A 85 1.89 2.71 -7.00
N PHE A 86 0.57 2.95 -7.06
CA PHE A 86 -0.34 2.57 -5.98
C PHE A 86 -0.96 1.22 -6.30
N ILE A 87 -0.86 0.29 -5.36
CA ILE A 87 -1.40 -1.08 -5.48
C ILE A 87 -2.25 -1.43 -4.27
N GLY A 88 -3.08 -2.46 -4.43
CA GLY A 88 -4.03 -2.91 -3.42
C GLY A 88 -5.28 -2.04 -3.27
N PRO A 89 -6.18 -2.38 -2.32
CA PRO A 89 -6.06 -3.49 -1.35
C PRO A 89 -5.89 -4.86 -2.01
N LEU A 90 -4.93 -5.66 -1.52
CA LEU A 90 -4.61 -6.98 -2.06
C LEU A 90 -5.20 -8.08 -1.17
N LYS A 91 -5.56 -9.20 -1.79
CA LYS A 91 -5.88 -10.44 -1.07
C LYS A 91 -4.59 -11.18 -0.71
N PRO A 92 -4.61 -12.13 0.24
CA PRO A 92 -3.47 -12.99 0.46
C PRO A 92 -3.04 -13.69 -0.83
N GLY A 93 -1.76 -13.66 -1.15
CA GLY A 93 -1.21 -14.30 -2.34
C GLY A 93 0.02 -13.63 -2.93
N GLU A 94 0.50 -14.20 -4.02
CA GLU A 94 1.64 -13.72 -4.80
C GLU A 94 1.19 -12.95 -6.03
N TYR A 95 1.85 -11.83 -6.29
CA TYR A 95 1.60 -10.95 -7.43
C TYR A 95 2.91 -10.66 -8.15
N LYS A 96 3.05 -11.20 -9.37
CA LYS A 96 4.29 -11.12 -10.13
C LYS A 96 4.40 -9.80 -10.88
N TYR A 97 5.62 -9.33 -11.02
CA TYR A 97 5.98 -8.17 -11.84
C TYR A 97 7.33 -8.40 -12.50
N PHE A 98 7.57 -7.70 -13.60
CA PHE A 98 8.79 -7.82 -14.38
C PHE A 98 9.19 -6.48 -15.02
N GLY A 99 10.44 -6.41 -15.47
CA GLY A 99 10.97 -5.29 -16.24
C GLY A 99 10.86 -5.59 -17.73
N GLU A 100 9.98 -4.93 -18.49
CA GLU A 100 9.76 -5.26 -19.92
C GLU A 100 11.05 -5.08 -20.75
N PHE A 101 11.92 -4.14 -20.38
CA PHE A 101 13.15 -3.92 -21.16
C PHE A 101 14.23 -4.96 -20.86
N HIS A 102 14.11 -5.68 -19.74
CA HIS A 102 15.04 -6.72 -19.29
C HIS A 102 14.29 -7.91 -18.67
N GLU A 103 13.31 -8.48 -19.38
CA GLU A 103 12.43 -9.53 -18.83
C GLU A 103 13.20 -10.75 -18.31
N ASP A 104 14.34 -11.08 -18.92
CA ASP A 104 15.15 -12.24 -18.52
C ASP A 104 15.75 -12.09 -17.11
N THR A 105 15.94 -10.86 -16.61
CA THR A 105 16.65 -10.58 -15.34
C THR A 105 15.81 -9.82 -14.33
N ALA A 106 15.02 -8.84 -14.78
CA ALA A 106 14.20 -7.99 -13.94
C ALA A 106 12.90 -8.72 -13.59
N GLN A 107 12.98 -9.62 -12.61
CA GLN A 107 11.84 -10.40 -12.11
C GLN A 107 11.61 -10.12 -10.63
N GLY A 108 10.34 -10.03 -10.21
CA GLY A 108 10.01 -9.90 -8.81
C GLY A 108 8.59 -10.34 -8.46
N VAL A 109 8.34 -10.48 -7.17
CA VAL A 109 7.06 -10.90 -6.61
C VAL A 109 6.71 -10.06 -5.38
N ILE A 110 5.46 -9.60 -5.32
CA ILE A 110 4.88 -9.03 -4.12
C ILE A 110 4.09 -10.15 -3.44
N VAL A 111 4.39 -10.40 -2.17
CA VAL A 111 3.69 -11.39 -1.36
C VAL A 111 2.83 -10.64 -0.36
N ALA A 112 1.52 -10.66 -0.59
CA ALA A 112 0.55 -10.07 0.30
C ALA A 112 0.21 -11.09 1.41
N VAL A 113 0.50 -10.72 2.65
CA VAL A 113 0.41 -11.61 3.81
C VAL A 113 -0.52 -11.06 4.89
N GLU A 114 -1.24 -11.98 5.54
CA GLU A 114 -1.92 -11.71 6.79
C GLU A 114 -0.87 -11.62 7.92
N ASN A 115 -1.17 -10.89 9.00
CA ASN A 115 -0.27 -10.73 10.15
C ASN A 115 1.13 -10.19 9.79
N PHE A 116 1.19 -9.29 8.80
CA PHE A 116 2.41 -8.72 8.23
C PHE A 116 3.47 -8.30 9.26
N GLU A 117 3.08 -7.61 10.34
CA GLU A 117 4.00 -7.15 11.39
C GLU A 117 4.74 -8.31 12.09
N GLU A 118 4.07 -9.45 12.30
CA GLU A 118 4.67 -10.64 12.92
C GLU A 118 5.70 -11.28 11.98
N GLN A 119 5.41 -11.33 10.68
CA GLN A 119 6.32 -11.89 9.69
C GLN A 119 7.56 -11.02 9.49
N MET A 120 7.41 -9.70 9.53
CA MET A 120 8.55 -8.77 9.48
C MET A 120 9.50 -8.93 10.68
N GLN A 121 8.97 -9.23 11.86
CA GLN A 121 9.78 -9.50 13.06
C GLN A 121 10.55 -10.83 12.93
N SER A 122 9.89 -11.91 12.48
CA SER A 122 10.56 -13.21 12.29
C SER A 122 11.69 -13.16 11.25
N THR A 123 11.54 -12.37 10.18
CA THR A 123 12.57 -12.22 9.14
C THR A 123 13.83 -11.50 9.64
N GLN A 124 13.73 -10.76 10.74
CA GLN A 124 14.86 -10.04 11.35
C GLN A 124 15.64 -10.89 12.36
N GLU A 125 15.00 -11.88 12.99
CA GLU A 125 15.65 -12.76 13.99
C GLU A 125 16.51 -13.87 13.35
N ASP A 126 16.16 -14.36 12.15
CA ASP A 126 16.93 -15.40 11.45
C ASP A 126 18.29 -14.90 10.86
N LYS A 127 18.66 -13.64 11.11
CA LYS A 127 19.91 -13.03 10.63
C LYS A 127 20.96 -12.77 11.72
N GLU A 128 20.72 -13.19 12.97
CA GLU A 128 21.72 -13.25 14.07
C GLU A 128 22.25 -14.67 14.29
#